data_AF-A0A1Q8WP72-F1
#
_entry.id   AF-A0A1Q8WP72-F1
#
_cell.length_a   1.000
_cell.length_b   1.000
_cell.length_c   1.000
_cell.angle_alpha   90.00
_cell.angle_beta   90.00
_cell.angle_gamma   90.00
#
_symmetry.space_group_name_H-M   'P 1'
#
loop_
_entity.id
_entity.type
_entity.pdbx_description
1 polymer ?
#
loop_
_entity_poly.entity_id
_entity_poly.type
_entity_poly.pdbx_seq_one_letter_code
_entity_poly.pdbx_strand_id
1 'polypeptide(L)'
;MHPFRAVSSVGAVLTALPLALGALVAPTVVTPPAAAAQGQVTLASPQVLPTPQIDGIVWDQAVVGNIVYVVGEFNNARPFGAADGENESPRYNAMAFDITTGALLDWAPKVNGKISSVTASADGSTIYLGGNFTSVNDETVYRVAAVDATGKRKPLGASANGAVMDLELSPDGSTLYLAGSFTQLNSSSRLRAGAVDLKTHRVTGFAPQVDNYMVRSITVAADNSAVAIGGSFTSVGGSSDAYGLAVLEKDGSLRHTNIAGVVRNAGRDSGIMSVKSDSRGLYAVAYSQEGAFEGMFRASWTTGDIDLMADCHGDTYDVLPTNDVIYIASHTHDCSNIGGFADGEENGKYHHAVGFSSTATGTVQRNKVWGYTDFEGQPAPTQYNGFLPGFANGSYSGLNQAVWTVEGNGQYIVYGGEFVAVNGIHQQGLVRFSASGGDANGQGGNDNNGKDNNGKDKNGKDKKNKDKKDKKNKKKHDDWGDQDGWDNQGGWDNWDDQDDE
;
A
#
# COMPACT_ATOMS: atom_id res chain seq x y z
N MET A 1 -28.55 24.38 -62.20
CA MET A 1 -27.48 24.64 -63.18
C MET A 1 -26.52 23.45 -63.15
N HIS A 2 -26.66 22.54 -64.11
CA HIS A 2 -25.59 21.60 -64.53
C HIS A 2 -24.64 22.36 -65.50
N PRO A 3 -23.46 21.84 -65.96
CA PRO A 3 -22.96 20.46 -65.88
C PRO A 3 -21.44 20.27 -65.62
N PHE A 4 -21.10 18.98 -65.47
CA PHE A 4 -19.83 18.30 -65.73
C PHE A 4 -19.00 18.80 -66.93
N ARG A 5 -17.67 18.59 -66.89
CA ARG A 5 -16.91 17.88 -67.95
C ARG A 5 -15.48 17.49 -67.53
N ALA A 6 -15.15 16.23 -67.84
CA ALA A 6 -13.81 15.67 -67.94
C ALA A 6 -13.08 16.18 -69.21
N VAL A 7 -11.77 15.93 -69.32
CA VAL A 7 -11.11 15.24 -70.46
C VAL A 7 -9.59 15.27 -70.30
N SER A 8 -8.99 14.10 -70.54
CA SER A 8 -7.57 13.78 -70.63
C SER A 8 -6.82 14.48 -71.76
N SER A 9 -5.50 14.62 -71.63
CA SER A 9 -4.61 14.67 -72.80
C SER A 9 -3.26 14.00 -72.50
N VAL A 10 -3.00 12.96 -73.28
CA VAL A 10 -1.73 12.25 -73.46
C VAL A 10 -0.77 13.13 -74.28
N GLY A 11 0.52 13.12 -73.96
CA GLY A 11 1.58 13.68 -74.79
C GLY A 11 2.92 13.00 -74.47
N ALA A 12 3.48 12.31 -75.46
CA ALA A 12 4.62 11.41 -75.35
C ALA A 12 5.99 12.11 -75.52
N VAL A 13 6.95 11.65 -74.70
CA VAL A 13 8.37 11.29 -74.98
C VAL A 13 9.18 12.10 -76.00
N LEU A 14 10.33 12.67 -75.58
CA LEU A 14 11.69 12.28 -76.07
C LEU A 14 12.84 12.97 -75.29
N THR A 15 13.58 12.12 -74.57
CA THR A 15 15.03 12.07 -74.28
C THR A 15 15.94 13.31 -74.39
N ALA A 16 16.62 13.61 -73.27
CA ALA A 16 18.06 13.88 -73.26
C ALA A 16 18.65 13.50 -71.89
N LEU A 17 19.42 12.40 -71.84
CA LEU A 17 20.32 12.08 -70.72
C LEU A 17 21.59 12.94 -70.85
N PRO A 18 22.10 13.45 -69.71
CA PRO A 18 23.54 13.45 -69.47
C PRO A 18 23.89 12.54 -68.29
N LEU A 19 24.97 11.81 -68.46
CA LEU A 19 25.62 10.99 -67.44
C LEU A 19 25.94 11.82 -66.19
N ALA A 20 25.55 11.31 -65.02
CA ALA A 20 26.14 11.68 -63.75
C ALA A 20 26.56 10.40 -63.01
N LEU A 21 27.80 10.41 -62.54
CA LEU A 21 28.53 9.32 -61.89
C LEU A 21 27.68 8.60 -60.83
N GLY A 22 27.60 7.27 -60.94
CA GLY A 22 27.04 6.42 -59.90
C GLY A 22 27.92 6.45 -58.65
N ALA A 23 27.45 7.12 -57.60
CA ALA A 23 27.82 6.77 -56.24
C ALA A 23 26.93 5.59 -55.83
N LEU A 24 27.53 4.43 -55.56
CA LEU A 24 26.88 3.31 -54.89
C LEU A 24 26.43 3.77 -53.50
N VAL A 25 25.19 4.21 -53.38
CA VAL A 25 24.53 4.32 -52.07
C VAL A 25 24.15 2.90 -51.69
N ALA A 26 24.94 2.28 -50.81
CA ALA A 26 24.50 1.06 -50.15
C ALA A 26 23.16 1.35 -49.47
N PRO A 27 22.12 0.51 -49.63
CA PRO A 27 20.90 0.68 -48.86
C PRO A 27 21.29 0.58 -47.38
N THR A 28 21.16 1.68 -46.66
CA THR A 28 21.14 1.64 -45.20
C THR A 28 19.92 0.82 -44.84
N VAL A 29 20.14 -0.45 -44.49
CA VAL A 29 19.17 -1.24 -43.76
C VAL A 29 18.96 -0.47 -42.46
N VAL A 30 17.86 0.28 -42.39
CA VAL A 30 17.37 0.78 -41.12
C VAL A 30 16.94 -0.47 -40.38
N THR A 31 17.84 -1.00 -39.55
CA THR A 31 17.45 -1.97 -38.54
C THR A 31 16.35 -1.32 -37.73
N PRO A 32 15.14 -1.91 -37.64
CA PRO A 32 14.14 -1.41 -36.71
C PRO A 32 14.79 -1.31 -35.32
N PRO A 33 14.43 -0.31 -34.51
CA PRO A 33 14.90 -0.25 -33.14
C PRO A 33 14.64 -1.62 -32.52
N ALA A 34 15.67 -2.19 -31.89
CA ALA A 34 15.58 -3.48 -31.24
C ALA A 34 14.31 -3.47 -30.37
N ALA A 35 13.36 -4.34 -30.70
CA ALA A 35 12.22 -4.58 -29.82
C ALA A 35 12.80 -4.88 -28.44
N ALA A 36 12.32 -4.18 -27.41
CA ALA A 36 12.66 -4.50 -26.03
C ALA A 36 12.52 -6.01 -25.84
N ALA A 37 13.53 -6.65 -25.26
CA ALA A 37 13.54 -8.08 -25.06
C ALA A 37 12.24 -8.48 -24.33
N GLN A 38 11.42 -9.31 -24.99
CA GLN A 38 10.26 -9.92 -24.34
C GLN A 38 10.77 -10.77 -23.16
N GLY A 39 10.38 -10.40 -21.93
CA GLY A 39 10.67 -11.17 -20.73
C GLY A 39 11.39 -10.45 -19.59
N GLN A 40 11.70 -9.15 -19.70
CA GLN A 40 12.29 -8.41 -18.56
C GLN A 40 11.19 -7.69 -17.76
N VAL A 41 10.93 -8.17 -16.55
CA VAL A 41 10.04 -7.49 -15.59
C VAL A 41 10.62 -6.12 -15.28
N THR A 42 9.80 -5.09 -15.44
CA THR A 42 10.19 -3.71 -15.12
C THR A 42 9.91 -3.50 -13.63
N LEU A 43 10.96 -3.50 -12.82
CA LEU A 43 10.86 -3.19 -11.39
C LEU A 43 10.78 -1.69 -11.18
N ALA A 44 10.26 -1.29 -10.01
CA ALA A 44 10.28 0.09 -9.63
C ALA A 44 11.72 0.56 -9.40
N SER A 45 11.99 1.83 -9.68
CA SER A 45 13.28 2.44 -9.36
C SER A 45 13.33 2.72 -7.86
N PRO A 46 14.36 2.25 -7.12
CA PRO A 46 14.52 2.60 -5.71
C PRO A 46 14.96 4.05 -5.49
N GLN A 47 15.02 4.88 -6.54
CA GLN A 47 15.32 6.31 -6.42
C GLN A 47 14.15 7.07 -5.80
N VAL A 48 14.44 7.77 -4.70
CA VAL A 48 13.47 8.62 -3.99
C VAL A 48 13.07 9.78 -4.90
N LEU A 49 11.76 9.95 -5.10
CA LEU A 49 11.20 11.11 -5.76
C LEU A 49 10.72 12.14 -4.73
N PRO A 50 10.66 13.45 -5.09
CA PRO A 50 10.13 14.46 -4.20
C PRO A 50 8.72 14.12 -3.73
N THR A 51 8.53 13.98 -2.41
CA THR A 51 7.25 13.67 -1.75
C THR A 51 7.11 14.52 -0.49
N PRO A 52 5.91 15.02 -0.15
CA PRO A 52 5.72 15.70 1.13
C PRO A 52 6.09 14.80 2.31
N GLN A 53 6.40 15.41 3.44
CA GLN A 53 6.75 14.74 4.69
C GLN A 53 5.67 15.03 5.74
N ILE A 54 5.47 14.13 6.69
CA ILE A 54 4.55 14.32 7.83
C ILE A 54 5.30 14.24 9.16
N ASP A 55 4.69 14.73 10.24
CA ASP A 55 5.25 14.74 11.61
C ASP A 55 4.64 13.65 12.51
N GLY A 56 4.44 12.44 11.98
CA GLY A 56 3.86 11.33 12.71
C GLY A 56 3.89 10.01 11.96
N ILE A 57 2.74 9.35 11.85
CA ILE A 57 2.60 8.05 11.19
C ILE A 57 1.47 8.07 10.16
N VAL A 58 1.71 7.47 9.00
CA VAL A 58 0.68 7.18 8.00
C VAL A 58 0.16 5.76 8.22
N TRP A 59 -1.17 5.63 8.31
CA TRP A 59 -1.83 4.33 8.49
C TRP A 59 -2.39 3.79 7.18
N ASP A 60 -2.92 4.65 6.31
CA ASP A 60 -3.55 4.22 5.06
C ASP A 60 -3.52 5.31 3.99
N GLN A 61 -3.70 4.90 2.74
CA GLN A 61 -3.67 5.75 1.56
C GLN A 61 -4.72 5.31 0.52
N ALA A 62 -5.24 6.26 -0.25
CA ALA A 62 -6.09 5.96 -1.40
C ALA A 62 -5.63 6.76 -2.62
N VAL A 63 -5.45 6.08 -3.75
CA VAL A 63 -5.01 6.71 -5.01
C VAL A 63 -6.18 6.84 -5.97
N VAL A 64 -6.53 8.08 -6.35
CA VAL A 64 -7.54 8.36 -7.38
C VAL A 64 -6.90 9.17 -8.51
N GLY A 65 -6.64 8.50 -9.63
CA GLY A 65 -5.91 9.09 -10.75
C GLY A 65 -4.51 9.52 -10.31
N ASN A 66 -4.31 10.84 -10.19
CA ASN A 66 -3.04 11.44 -9.77
C ASN A 66 -3.04 11.91 -8.30
N ILE A 67 -4.16 11.84 -7.59
CA ILE A 67 -4.25 12.32 -6.21
C ILE A 67 -4.04 11.14 -5.27
N VAL A 68 -3.14 11.29 -4.31
CA VAL A 68 -3.01 10.40 -3.15
C VAL A 68 -3.66 11.08 -1.96
N TYR A 69 -4.70 10.48 -1.41
CA TYR A 69 -5.24 10.82 -0.11
C TYR A 69 -4.48 10.00 0.94
N VAL A 70 -3.99 10.68 1.97
CA VAL A 70 -3.15 10.08 3.02
C VAL A 70 -3.81 10.35 4.36
N VAL A 71 -3.93 9.31 5.17
CA VAL A 71 -4.50 9.41 6.52
C VAL A 71 -3.63 8.71 7.54
N GLY A 72 -3.72 9.15 8.79
CA GLY A 72 -2.87 8.61 9.84
C GLY A 72 -3.06 9.25 11.20
N GLU A 73 -1.94 9.47 11.86
CA GLU A 73 -1.83 10.27 13.08
C GLU A 73 -0.65 11.23 12.95
N PHE A 74 -0.96 12.49 12.63
CA PHE A 74 0.00 13.57 12.38
C PHE A 74 -0.72 14.93 12.44
N ASN A 75 0.04 16.00 12.67
CA ASN A 75 -0.49 17.36 12.82
C ASN A 75 -0.10 18.29 11.67
N ASN A 76 0.98 17.98 10.95
CA ASN A 76 1.54 18.84 9.92
C ASN A 76 2.08 18.02 8.75
N ALA A 77 2.07 18.65 7.58
CA ALA A 77 2.84 18.22 6.43
C ALA A 77 3.83 19.31 6.02
N ARG A 78 4.97 18.92 5.46
CA ARG A 78 5.98 19.85 4.94
C ARG A 78 6.50 19.40 3.57
N PRO A 79 7.03 20.32 2.74
CA PRO A 79 7.59 19.96 1.44
C PRO A 79 8.78 18.98 1.53
N PHE A 80 9.08 18.33 0.41
CA PHE A 80 10.30 17.53 0.26
C PHE A 80 11.55 18.33 0.61
N GLY A 81 12.44 17.76 1.43
CA GLY A 81 13.71 18.38 1.82
C GLY A 81 13.60 19.51 2.85
N ALA A 82 12.40 19.88 3.30
CA ALA A 82 12.22 20.81 4.42
C ALA A 82 12.56 20.11 5.76
N ALA A 83 13.26 20.82 6.64
CA ALA A 83 13.53 20.36 8.00
C ALA A 83 12.28 20.44 8.89
N ASP A 84 12.30 19.75 10.02
CA ASP A 84 11.23 19.80 11.02
C ASP A 84 10.99 21.24 11.49
N GLY A 85 9.73 21.67 11.53
CA GLY A 85 9.35 23.06 11.83
C GLY A 85 9.46 24.04 10.66
N GLU A 86 9.98 23.64 9.50
CA GLU A 86 10.11 24.51 8.33
C GLU A 86 9.01 24.29 7.29
N ASN A 87 8.37 25.39 6.84
CA ASN A 87 7.33 25.38 5.81
C ASN A 87 6.17 24.40 6.10
N GLU A 88 5.86 24.22 7.39
CA GLU A 88 4.77 23.34 7.83
C GLU A 88 3.42 23.89 7.43
N SER A 89 2.59 22.99 6.91
CA SER A 89 1.19 23.19 6.62
C SER A 89 0.38 22.31 7.57
N PRO A 90 -0.50 22.87 8.40
CA PRO A 90 -1.33 22.08 9.31
C PRO A 90 -2.16 21.02 8.57
N ARG A 91 -2.15 19.79 9.06
CA ARG A 91 -2.89 18.64 8.55
C ARG A 91 -3.35 17.81 9.75
N TYR A 92 -4.64 17.82 10.02
CA TYR A 92 -5.20 17.12 11.19
C TYR A 92 -5.53 15.67 10.84
N ASN A 93 -4.49 14.83 10.77
CA ASN A 93 -4.56 13.40 10.46
C ASN A 93 -4.95 13.04 9.01
N ALA A 94 -5.09 14.04 8.13
CA ALA A 94 -5.46 13.84 6.73
C ALA A 94 -4.80 14.88 5.82
N MET A 95 -4.29 14.44 4.67
CA MET A 95 -3.73 15.30 3.63
C MET A 95 -3.90 14.67 2.24
N ALA A 96 -3.69 15.45 1.18
CA ALA A 96 -3.56 14.90 -0.16
C ALA A 96 -2.37 15.53 -0.90
N PHE A 97 -1.82 14.79 -1.86
CA PHE A 97 -0.75 15.29 -2.73
C PHE A 97 -0.89 14.72 -4.15
N ASP A 98 -0.29 15.40 -5.13
CA ASP A 98 -0.22 14.90 -6.50
C ASP A 98 0.95 13.91 -6.66
N ILE A 99 0.64 12.67 -7.03
CA ILE A 99 1.61 11.56 -7.12
C ILE A 99 2.67 11.75 -8.21
N THR A 100 2.38 12.58 -9.23
CA THR A 100 3.30 12.80 -10.36
C THR A 100 4.38 13.81 -9.99
N THR A 101 3.98 14.86 -9.28
CA THR A 101 4.84 16.01 -8.94
C THR A 101 5.37 15.98 -7.50
N GLY A 102 4.67 15.32 -6.58
CA GLY A 102 4.92 15.41 -5.14
C GLY A 102 4.38 16.70 -4.51
N ALA A 103 3.56 17.47 -5.22
CA ALA A 103 3.01 18.71 -4.70
C ALA A 103 1.91 18.44 -3.66
N LEU A 104 2.05 19.03 -2.47
CA LEU A 104 1.00 19.03 -1.45
C LEU A 104 -0.23 19.79 -1.97
N LEU A 105 -1.42 19.22 -1.80
CA LEU A 105 -2.69 19.82 -2.20
C LEU A 105 -3.40 20.51 -1.01
N ASP A 106 -4.38 21.36 -1.31
CA ASP A 106 -5.15 22.13 -0.33
C ASP A 106 -6.19 21.30 0.45
N TRP A 107 -6.34 20.02 0.11
CA TRP A 107 -7.26 19.12 0.82
C TRP A 107 -6.72 18.84 2.24
N ALA A 108 -7.38 19.43 3.23
CA ALA A 108 -6.98 19.38 4.64
C ALA A 108 -8.20 19.40 5.59
N PRO A 109 -9.07 18.37 5.57
CA PRO A 109 -10.15 18.26 6.54
C PRO A 109 -9.60 18.19 7.97
N LYS A 110 -10.33 18.77 8.92
CA LYS A 110 -9.94 18.80 10.34
C LYS A 110 -10.56 17.61 11.08
N VAL A 111 -9.76 16.61 11.44
CA VAL A 111 -10.21 15.42 12.17
C VAL A 111 -9.51 15.32 13.52
N ASN A 112 -10.26 15.15 14.61
CA ASN A 112 -9.74 15.26 15.98
C ASN A 112 -9.12 13.98 16.57
N GLY A 113 -8.87 12.96 15.75
CA GLY A 113 -8.29 11.70 16.21
C GLY A 113 -7.75 10.89 15.04
N LYS A 114 -7.05 9.80 15.38
CA LYS A 114 -6.46 8.86 14.43
C LYS A 114 -7.49 8.44 13.37
N ILE A 115 -7.06 8.52 12.11
CA ILE A 115 -7.77 7.93 10.97
C ILE A 115 -6.99 6.69 10.56
N SER A 116 -7.64 5.54 10.60
CA SER A 116 -7.03 4.24 10.29
C SER A 116 -7.17 3.87 8.83
N SER A 117 -8.20 4.37 8.14
CA SER A 117 -8.50 3.99 6.77
C SER A 117 -9.11 5.13 5.95
N VAL A 118 -8.78 5.15 4.67
CA VAL A 118 -9.33 6.03 3.64
C VAL A 118 -9.67 5.24 2.40
N THR A 119 -10.89 5.41 1.89
CA THR A 119 -11.28 4.90 0.57
C THR A 119 -12.03 5.99 -0.19
N ALA A 120 -12.05 5.92 -1.51
CA ALA A 120 -12.60 6.97 -2.36
C ALA A 120 -13.55 6.40 -3.41
N SER A 121 -14.60 7.16 -3.74
CA SER A 121 -15.42 6.85 -4.91
C SER A 121 -14.56 6.86 -6.17
N ALA A 122 -14.90 6.03 -7.15
CA ALA A 122 -14.11 5.87 -8.38
C ALA A 122 -13.89 7.19 -9.15
N ASP A 123 -14.81 8.16 -9.01
CA ASP A 123 -14.72 9.49 -9.61
C ASP A 123 -13.99 10.53 -8.73
N GLY A 124 -13.53 10.15 -7.53
CA GLY A 124 -12.89 11.01 -6.55
C GLY A 124 -13.79 12.06 -5.91
N SER A 125 -15.10 12.03 -6.15
CA SER A 125 -16.05 13.03 -5.65
C SER A 125 -16.38 12.88 -4.15
N THR A 126 -16.08 11.71 -3.58
CA THR A 126 -16.33 11.40 -2.16
C THR A 126 -15.17 10.59 -1.61
N ILE A 127 -14.63 11.05 -0.49
CA ILE A 127 -13.58 10.38 0.28
C ILE A 127 -14.19 9.96 1.61
N TYR A 128 -14.12 8.67 1.91
CA TYR A 128 -14.62 8.07 3.14
C TYR A 128 -13.46 7.88 4.11
N LEU A 129 -13.67 8.23 5.37
CA LEU A 129 -12.67 8.18 6.43
C LEU A 129 -13.17 7.27 7.54
N GLY A 130 -12.34 6.31 7.96
CA GLY A 130 -12.61 5.39 9.07
C GLY A 130 -11.53 5.50 10.13
N GLY A 131 -11.89 5.53 11.41
CA GLY A 131 -10.90 5.62 12.48
C GLY A 131 -11.47 5.76 13.88
N ASN A 132 -10.67 6.37 14.77
CA ASN A 132 -11.00 6.61 16.17
C ASN A 132 -11.21 8.11 16.47
N PHE A 133 -12.01 8.80 15.66
CA PHE A 133 -12.35 10.23 15.82
C PHE A 133 -13.80 10.46 16.24
N THR A 134 -14.10 11.66 16.74
CA THR A 134 -15.44 12.10 17.18
C THR A 134 -15.91 13.40 16.51
N SER A 135 -15.09 14.00 15.65
CA SER A 135 -15.48 15.16 14.84
C SER A 135 -14.72 15.26 13.54
N VAL A 136 -15.37 15.85 12.53
CA VAL A 136 -14.78 16.27 11.27
C VAL A 136 -15.24 17.70 10.97
N ASN A 137 -14.29 18.61 10.74
CA ASN A 137 -14.54 20.05 10.54
C ASN A 137 -15.43 20.66 11.63
N ASP A 138 -15.13 20.34 12.89
CA ASP A 138 -15.85 20.79 14.09
C ASP A 138 -17.31 20.33 14.21
N GLU A 139 -17.76 19.41 13.33
CA GLU A 139 -19.06 18.78 13.43
C GLU A 139 -18.95 17.36 14.00
N THR A 140 -19.90 16.98 14.87
CA THR A 140 -19.92 15.66 15.50
C THR A 140 -20.13 14.53 14.48
N VAL A 141 -19.22 13.56 14.49
CA VAL A 141 -19.25 12.33 13.70
C VAL A 141 -18.63 11.22 14.54
N TYR A 142 -19.18 10.02 14.56
CA TYR A 142 -18.53 8.91 15.28
C TYR A 142 -17.90 7.93 14.30
N ARG A 143 -16.55 7.92 14.29
CA ARG A 143 -15.69 6.89 13.70
C ARG A 143 -15.70 6.75 12.17
N VAL A 144 -16.73 7.25 11.48
CA VAL A 144 -16.89 7.14 10.03
C VAL A 144 -17.41 8.44 9.44
N ALA A 145 -16.72 9.01 8.46
CA ALA A 145 -17.12 10.26 7.81
C ALA A 145 -17.01 10.14 6.28
N ALA A 146 -17.69 11.06 5.58
CA ALA A 146 -17.46 11.33 4.18
C ALA A 146 -17.13 12.81 3.99
N VAL A 147 -16.18 13.11 3.12
CA VAL A 147 -15.84 14.46 2.67
C VAL A 147 -15.76 14.50 1.14
N ASP A 148 -15.88 15.68 0.55
CA ASP A 148 -15.62 15.86 -0.89
C ASP A 148 -14.13 16.10 -1.18
N ALA A 149 -13.80 16.23 -2.46
CA ALA A 149 -12.45 16.53 -2.94
C ALA A 149 -11.91 17.91 -2.49
N THR A 150 -12.73 18.77 -1.89
CA THR A 150 -12.30 20.04 -1.27
C THR A 150 -12.12 19.91 0.25
N GLY A 151 -12.44 18.75 0.84
CA GLY A 151 -12.36 18.48 2.27
C GLY A 151 -13.62 18.88 3.04
N LYS A 152 -14.69 19.29 2.35
CA LYS A 152 -15.97 19.63 3.00
C LYS A 152 -16.74 18.35 3.32
N ARG A 153 -17.33 18.28 4.51
CA ARG A 153 -18.14 17.15 4.96
C ARG A 153 -19.33 16.91 4.02
N LYS A 154 -19.57 15.64 3.70
CA LYS A 154 -20.77 15.14 3.02
C LYS A 154 -21.64 14.34 3.99
N PRO A 155 -22.97 14.32 3.80
CA PRO A 155 -23.84 13.45 4.59
C PRO A 155 -23.48 11.98 4.41
N LEU A 156 -23.38 11.27 5.53
CA LEU A 156 -23.20 9.82 5.59
C LEU A 156 -23.97 9.29 6.80
N GLY A 157 -24.98 8.46 6.58
CA GLY A 157 -25.66 7.75 7.67
C GLY A 157 -24.88 6.52 8.09
N ALA A 158 -23.70 6.72 8.66
CA ALA A 158 -22.90 5.68 9.30
C ALA A 158 -22.31 6.22 10.61
N SER A 159 -22.44 5.45 11.68
CA SER A 159 -21.95 5.77 13.02
C SER A 159 -21.64 4.47 13.73
N ALA A 160 -20.36 4.25 14.05
CA ALA A 160 -19.91 3.06 14.78
C ALA A 160 -19.61 3.42 16.24
N ASN A 161 -19.86 2.49 17.15
CA ASN A 161 -19.57 2.69 18.59
C ASN A 161 -18.11 2.39 18.98
N GLY A 162 -17.34 1.78 18.09
CA GLY A 162 -15.93 1.44 18.27
C GLY A 162 -15.09 1.84 17.07
N ALA A 163 -13.77 1.64 17.15
CA ALA A 163 -12.87 2.04 16.07
C ALA A 163 -13.20 1.31 14.77
N VAL A 164 -13.12 2.04 13.67
CA VAL A 164 -13.16 1.49 12.31
C VAL A 164 -11.72 1.45 11.82
N MET A 165 -11.26 0.25 11.50
CA MET A 165 -9.88 -0.02 11.09
C MET A 165 -9.75 0.00 9.57
N ASP A 166 -10.78 -0.42 8.84
CA ASP A 166 -10.77 -0.43 7.37
C ASP A 166 -12.14 -0.18 6.76
N LEU A 167 -12.14 0.34 5.53
CA LEU A 167 -13.30 0.73 4.73
C LEU A 167 -13.10 0.27 3.29
N GLU A 168 -14.14 -0.34 2.70
CA GLU A 168 -14.11 -0.74 1.29
C GLU A 168 -15.44 -0.45 0.61
N LEU A 169 -15.39 0.06 -0.63
CA LEU A 169 -16.58 0.24 -1.45
C LEU A 169 -16.89 -1.02 -2.27
N SER A 170 -18.17 -1.33 -2.46
CA SER A 170 -18.56 -2.27 -3.51
C SER A 170 -18.10 -1.78 -4.89
N PRO A 171 -17.83 -2.67 -5.86
CA PRO A 171 -17.37 -2.26 -7.20
C PRO A 171 -18.29 -1.25 -7.92
N ASP A 172 -19.59 -1.24 -7.60
CA ASP A 172 -20.57 -0.29 -8.14
C ASP A 172 -20.71 1.01 -7.33
N GLY A 173 -19.95 1.16 -6.23
CA GLY A 173 -19.97 2.30 -5.33
C GLY A 173 -21.26 2.46 -4.52
N SER A 174 -22.13 1.45 -4.48
CA SER A 174 -23.43 1.53 -3.81
C SER A 174 -23.39 1.22 -2.31
N THR A 175 -22.41 0.42 -1.88
CA THR A 175 -22.29 -0.10 -0.51
C THR A 175 -20.92 0.24 0.04
N LEU A 176 -20.87 0.76 1.27
CA LEU A 176 -19.65 0.94 2.05
C LEU A 176 -19.58 -0.16 3.10
N TYR A 177 -18.57 -1.02 3.00
CA TYR A 177 -18.22 -2.02 4.00
C TYR A 177 -17.26 -1.41 5.02
N LEU A 178 -17.40 -1.84 6.27
CA LEU A 178 -16.62 -1.36 7.40
C LEU A 178 -16.13 -2.55 8.21
N ALA A 179 -14.87 -2.48 8.63
CA ALA A 179 -14.23 -3.43 9.54
C ALA A 179 -13.58 -2.69 10.73
N GLY A 180 -13.54 -3.33 11.90
CA GLY A 180 -12.88 -2.78 13.08
C GLY A 180 -13.16 -3.52 14.37
N SER A 181 -13.28 -2.78 15.46
CA SER A 181 -13.56 -3.29 16.81
C SER A 181 -14.96 -2.92 17.33
N PHE A 182 -15.79 -2.28 16.51
CA PHE A 182 -17.15 -1.88 16.87
C PHE A 182 -18.07 -3.09 17.07
N THR A 183 -19.13 -2.91 17.88
CA THR A 183 -20.19 -3.91 18.09
C THR A 183 -21.55 -3.44 17.57
N GLN A 184 -21.65 -2.16 17.19
CA GLN A 184 -22.84 -1.57 16.62
C GLN A 184 -22.50 -0.62 15.47
N LEU A 185 -23.37 -0.59 14.47
CA LEU A 185 -23.39 0.36 13.37
C LEU A 185 -24.80 0.93 13.25
N ASN A 186 -24.96 2.25 13.43
CA ASN A 186 -26.26 2.93 13.53
C ASN A 186 -27.23 2.22 14.49
N SER A 187 -26.76 1.86 15.69
CA SER A 187 -27.51 1.12 16.72
C SER A 187 -27.97 -0.29 16.32
N SER A 188 -27.59 -0.79 15.14
CA SER A 188 -27.78 -2.18 14.75
C SER A 188 -26.59 -3.01 15.18
N SER A 189 -26.82 -4.17 15.81
CA SER A 189 -25.75 -5.09 16.20
C SER A 189 -24.93 -5.53 14.97
N ARG A 190 -23.64 -5.20 14.97
CA ARG A 190 -22.67 -5.56 13.92
C ARG A 190 -21.35 -5.81 14.62
N LEU A 191 -21.00 -7.09 14.77
CA LEU A 191 -19.80 -7.50 15.49
C LEU A 191 -18.61 -7.38 14.55
N ARG A 192 -17.83 -6.30 14.70
CA ARG A 192 -16.54 -6.00 14.05
C ARG A 192 -16.57 -5.78 12.55
N ALA A 193 -17.62 -6.19 11.85
CA ALA A 193 -17.84 -5.87 10.45
C ALA A 193 -19.32 -5.60 10.15
N GLY A 194 -19.56 -4.72 9.18
CA GLY A 194 -20.89 -4.31 8.76
C GLY A 194 -20.84 -3.50 7.48
N ALA A 195 -22.01 -3.12 6.94
CA ALA A 195 -22.06 -2.31 5.74
C ALA A 195 -23.26 -1.37 5.72
N VAL A 196 -23.13 -0.24 5.04
CA VAL A 196 -24.20 0.72 4.76
C VAL A 196 -24.44 0.88 3.27
N ASP A 197 -25.71 0.99 2.89
CA ASP A 197 -26.13 1.40 1.55
C ASP A 197 -26.02 2.93 1.46
N LEU A 198 -25.21 3.42 0.51
CA LEU A 198 -24.86 4.83 0.39
C LEU A 198 -25.97 5.69 -0.21
N LYS A 199 -26.98 5.08 -0.84
CA LYS A 199 -28.14 5.79 -1.41
C LYS A 199 -29.23 6.02 -0.37
N THR A 200 -29.49 5.00 0.45
CA THR A 200 -30.56 4.99 1.47
C THR A 200 -30.03 5.39 2.84
N HIS A 201 -28.71 5.38 3.03
CA HIS A 201 -28.04 5.62 4.31
C HIS A 201 -28.49 4.65 5.41
N ARG A 202 -28.77 3.40 5.04
CA ARG A 202 -29.22 2.34 5.95
C ARG A 202 -28.16 1.25 6.07
N VAL A 203 -28.08 0.66 7.26
CA VAL A 203 -27.29 -0.56 7.46
C VAL A 203 -27.90 -1.69 6.63
N THR A 204 -27.07 -2.39 5.87
CA THR A 204 -27.48 -3.50 4.99
C THR A 204 -27.68 -4.80 5.77
N GLY A 205 -28.04 -5.89 5.08
CA GLY A 205 -28.13 -7.23 5.67
C GLY A 205 -26.77 -7.87 6.02
N PHE A 206 -25.64 -7.32 5.58
CA PHE A 206 -24.31 -7.87 5.86
C PHE A 206 -24.00 -7.77 7.36
N ALA A 207 -24.01 -8.92 8.05
CA ALA A 207 -23.93 -9.01 9.50
C ALA A 207 -23.14 -10.25 9.99
N PRO A 208 -21.85 -10.39 9.62
CA PRO A 208 -21.03 -11.49 10.11
C PRO A 208 -20.93 -11.48 11.63
N GLN A 209 -20.92 -12.66 12.25
CA GLN A 209 -20.72 -12.83 13.69
C GLN A 209 -19.25 -13.14 13.94
N VAL A 210 -18.42 -12.09 14.04
CA VAL A 210 -16.96 -12.23 14.20
C VAL A 210 -16.60 -12.27 15.68
N ASP A 211 -15.97 -13.34 16.14
CA ASP A 211 -15.65 -13.56 17.55
C ASP A 211 -14.20 -13.19 17.88
N ASN A 212 -14.02 -12.62 19.08
CA ASN A 212 -12.73 -12.21 19.66
C ASN A 212 -11.98 -11.12 18.88
N TYR A 213 -11.12 -10.39 19.59
CA TYR A 213 -10.19 -9.39 19.06
C TYR A 213 -10.84 -8.40 18.08
N MET A 214 -10.27 -8.18 16.89
CA MET A 214 -10.77 -7.22 15.90
C MET A 214 -10.57 -7.70 14.45
N VAL A 215 -11.35 -7.11 13.55
CA VAL A 215 -11.11 -7.16 12.10
C VAL A 215 -10.26 -5.95 11.73
N ARG A 216 -9.09 -6.19 11.12
CA ARG A 216 -8.14 -5.14 10.73
C ARG A 216 -8.36 -4.63 9.32
N SER A 217 -8.75 -5.52 8.40
CA SER A 217 -8.90 -5.18 6.98
C SER A 217 -10.11 -5.89 6.34
N ILE A 218 -10.67 -5.27 5.30
CA ILE A 218 -11.81 -5.76 4.53
C ILE A 218 -11.62 -5.46 3.04
N THR A 219 -11.92 -6.43 2.17
CA THR A 219 -11.92 -6.23 0.72
C THR A 219 -13.11 -6.92 0.05
N VAL A 220 -13.50 -6.45 -1.12
CA VAL A 220 -14.64 -6.99 -1.88
C VAL A 220 -14.13 -7.58 -3.19
N ALA A 221 -14.61 -8.77 -3.55
CA ALA A 221 -14.28 -9.38 -4.84
C ALA A 221 -14.66 -8.45 -6.00
N ALA A 222 -13.81 -8.36 -7.03
CA ALA A 222 -14.03 -7.46 -8.17
C ALA A 222 -15.34 -7.71 -8.94
N ASP A 223 -15.84 -8.94 -8.93
CA ASP A 223 -17.14 -9.34 -9.50
C ASP A 223 -18.32 -9.16 -8.52
N ASN A 224 -18.05 -8.59 -7.34
CA ASN A 224 -18.98 -8.37 -6.24
C ASN A 224 -19.59 -9.68 -5.68
N SER A 225 -18.94 -10.83 -5.86
CA SER A 225 -19.47 -12.14 -5.42
C SER A 225 -19.25 -12.48 -3.95
N ALA A 226 -18.31 -11.81 -3.27
CA ALA A 226 -17.92 -12.09 -1.89
C ALA A 226 -17.27 -10.88 -1.22
N VAL A 227 -17.09 -10.98 0.10
CA VAL A 227 -16.33 -10.03 0.93
C VAL A 227 -15.31 -10.83 1.72
N ALA A 228 -14.07 -10.38 1.82
CA ALA A 228 -13.08 -10.99 2.70
C ALA A 228 -12.74 -10.07 3.86
N ILE A 229 -12.52 -10.65 5.04
CA ILE A 229 -12.07 -9.92 6.23
C ILE A 229 -10.80 -10.57 6.80
N GLY A 230 -9.83 -9.74 7.15
CA GLY A 230 -8.57 -10.13 7.79
C GLY A 230 -8.43 -9.47 9.16
N GLY A 231 -7.86 -10.16 10.13
CA GLY A 231 -7.58 -9.60 11.45
C GLY A 231 -7.04 -10.62 12.43
N SER A 232 -7.30 -10.37 13.70
CA SER A 232 -6.85 -11.20 14.83
C SER A 232 -7.95 -12.10 15.41
N PHE A 233 -9.16 -12.06 14.82
CA PHE A 233 -10.33 -12.82 15.27
C PHE A 233 -10.16 -14.34 15.08
N THR A 234 -10.82 -15.14 15.91
CA THR A 234 -10.60 -16.59 15.94
C THR A 234 -11.70 -17.42 15.28
N SER A 235 -12.88 -16.84 15.07
CA SER A 235 -13.99 -17.51 14.40
C SER A 235 -14.99 -16.54 13.81
N VAL A 236 -15.76 -17.04 12.83
CA VAL A 236 -16.95 -16.38 12.30
C VAL A 236 -18.12 -17.36 12.33
N GLY A 237 -19.24 -16.94 12.95
CA GLY A 237 -20.42 -17.79 13.10
C GLY A 237 -20.14 -19.06 13.90
N GLY A 238 -19.18 -19.00 14.84
CA GLY A 238 -18.72 -20.16 15.62
C GLY A 238 -17.80 -21.15 14.88
N SER A 239 -17.46 -20.90 13.61
CA SER A 239 -16.55 -21.74 12.84
C SER A 239 -15.11 -21.23 12.92
N SER A 240 -14.17 -22.12 13.24
CA SER A 240 -12.73 -21.85 13.25
C SER A 240 -12.07 -22.05 11.88
N ASP A 241 -12.84 -22.31 10.82
CA ASP A 241 -12.39 -22.19 9.42
C ASP A 241 -12.11 -20.72 9.05
N ALA A 242 -12.53 -19.79 9.91
CA ALA A 242 -12.32 -18.35 9.80
C ALA A 242 -11.32 -17.88 10.88
N TYR A 243 -10.12 -18.46 10.92
CA TYR A 243 -9.09 -18.14 11.91
C TYR A 243 -8.16 -17.05 11.36
N GLY A 244 -8.51 -15.79 11.65
CA GLY A 244 -7.78 -14.60 11.20
C GLY A 244 -8.12 -14.12 9.79
N LEU A 245 -8.58 -15.02 8.91
CA LEU A 245 -9.07 -14.70 7.57
C LEU A 245 -10.41 -15.39 7.32
N ALA A 246 -11.38 -14.67 6.76
CA ALA A 246 -12.67 -15.23 6.35
C ALA A 246 -13.10 -14.71 4.98
N VAL A 247 -13.68 -15.58 4.15
CA VAL A 247 -14.45 -15.19 2.97
C VAL A 247 -15.92 -15.30 3.32
N LEU A 248 -16.70 -14.27 3.01
CA LEU A 248 -18.08 -14.10 3.44
C LEU A 248 -18.99 -13.90 2.24
N GLU A 249 -20.20 -14.45 2.33
CA GLU A 249 -21.30 -14.12 1.44
C GLU A 249 -21.81 -12.70 1.72
N LYS A 250 -22.68 -12.19 0.85
CA LYS A 250 -23.20 -10.81 0.95
C LYS A 250 -24.11 -10.55 2.16
N ASP A 251 -24.61 -11.60 2.80
CA ASP A 251 -25.31 -11.49 4.09
C ASP A 251 -24.37 -11.59 5.32
N GLY A 252 -23.08 -11.88 5.10
CA GLY A 252 -22.08 -12.05 6.15
C GLY A 252 -21.94 -13.49 6.65
N SER A 253 -22.64 -14.46 6.07
CA SER A 253 -22.41 -15.87 6.37
C SER A 253 -21.04 -16.33 5.86
N LEU A 254 -20.39 -17.24 6.61
CA LEU A 254 -19.08 -17.75 6.27
C LEU A 254 -19.14 -18.64 5.04
N ARG A 255 -18.32 -18.33 4.02
CA ARG A 255 -17.99 -19.23 2.93
C ARG A 255 -16.84 -20.12 3.38
N HIS A 256 -17.09 -21.42 3.45
CA HIS A 256 -16.05 -22.40 3.77
C HIS A 256 -15.09 -22.57 2.59
N THR A 257 -13.79 -22.39 2.86
CA THR A 257 -12.71 -22.46 1.87
C THR A 257 -11.53 -23.24 2.44
N ASN A 258 -10.55 -23.59 1.59
CA ASN A 258 -9.37 -24.35 1.97
C ASN A 258 -8.28 -23.51 2.68
N ILE A 259 -8.46 -22.19 2.80
CA ILE A 259 -7.45 -21.26 3.35
C ILE A 259 -6.98 -21.71 4.73
N ALA A 260 -7.92 -21.96 5.65
CA ALA A 260 -7.60 -22.33 7.03
C ALA A 260 -7.00 -23.74 7.20
N GLY A 261 -6.98 -24.53 6.13
CA GLY A 261 -6.21 -25.77 6.04
C GLY A 261 -4.72 -25.53 5.77
N VAL A 262 -4.33 -24.33 5.35
CA VAL A 262 -2.94 -23.94 5.10
C VAL A 262 -2.49 -22.84 6.08
N VAL A 263 -3.19 -21.72 6.13
CA VAL A 263 -2.83 -20.56 6.95
C VAL A 263 -3.85 -20.35 8.06
N ARG A 264 -3.37 -20.35 9.30
CA ARG A 264 -4.14 -20.03 10.50
C ARG A 264 -3.36 -19.00 11.30
N ASN A 265 -3.77 -17.74 11.24
CA ASN A 265 -2.98 -16.64 11.80
C ASN A 265 -3.90 -15.64 12.52
N ALA A 266 -4.08 -15.82 13.82
CA ALA A 266 -4.97 -15.00 14.66
C ALA A 266 -4.53 -15.07 16.12
N GLY A 267 -5.21 -14.32 16.99
CA GLY A 267 -4.86 -14.21 18.40
C GLY A 267 -4.30 -12.83 18.75
N ARG A 268 -3.75 -12.72 19.95
CA ARG A 268 -3.25 -11.44 20.46
C ARG A 268 -1.97 -11.00 19.77
N ASP A 269 -1.08 -11.96 19.53
CA ASP A 269 0.27 -11.71 19.06
C ASP A 269 0.46 -12.17 17.60
N SER A 270 -0.64 -12.38 16.88
CA SER A 270 -0.67 -12.87 15.50
C SER A 270 -1.96 -12.44 14.79
N GLY A 271 -1.89 -12.24 13.47
CA GLY A 271 -3.07 -11.82 12.71
C GLY A 271 -2.81 -11.53 11.24
N ILE A 272 -3.89 -11.42 10.48
CA ILE A 272 -3.86 -10.88 9.11
C ILE A 272 -3.93 -9.35 9.20
N MET A 273 -2.92 -8.67 8.65
CA MET A 273 -2.79 -7.21 8.72
C MET A 273 -3.62 -6.51 7.64
N SER A 274 -3.53 -6.98 6.40
CA SER A 274 -4.20 -6.39 5.25
C SER A 274 -4.73 -7.48 4.33
N VAL A 275 -5.91 -7.25 3.76
CA VAL A 275 -6.48 -8.03 2.65
C VAL A 275 -6.79 -7.10 1.48
N LYS A 276 -6.35 -7.48 0.29
CA LYS A 276 -6.61 -6.73 -0.95
C LYS A 276 -7.00 -7.71 -2.04
N SER A 277 -7.58 -7.24 -3.13
CA SER A 277 -7.97 -8.14 -4.23
C SER A 277 -7.82 -7.52 -5.60
N ASP A 278 -7.60 -8.39 -6.58
CA ASP A 278 -7.65 -8.06 -8.01
C ASP A 278 -8.38 -9.19 -8.76
N SER A 279 -8.36 -9.15 -10.09
CA SER A 279 -8.98 -10.19 -10.92
C SER A 279 -8.33 -11.58 -10.81
N ARG A 280 -7.18 -11.71 -10.13
CA ARG A 280 -6.46 -12.98 -9.95
C ARG A 280 -6.77 -13.64 -8.61
N GLY A 281 -7.18 -12.88 -7.59
CA GLY A 281 -7.56 -13.48 -6.32
C GLY A 281 -7.58 -12.51 -5.14
N LEU A 282 -7.66 -13.11 -3.96
CA LEU A 282 -7.58 -12.47 -2.66
C LEU A 282 -6.14 -12.55 -2.16
N TYR A 283 -5.52 -11.41 -1.89
CA TYR A 283 -4.20 -11.31 -1.27
C TYR A 283 -4.39 -11.07 0.22
N ALA A 284 -3.53 -11.69 1.02
CA ALA A 284 -3.46 -11.45 2.45
C ALA A 284 -2.00 -11.38 2.89
N VAL A 285 -1.74 -10.50 3.86
CA VAL A 285 -0.45 -10.35 4.51
C VAL A 285 -0.58 -10.43 6.02
N ALA A 286 0.46 -10.91 6.67
CA ALA A 286 0.38 -11.34 8.05
C ALA A 286 1.61 -10.95 8.88
N TYR A 287 1.37 -10.84 10.18
CA TYR A 287 2.41 -10.77 11.21
C TYR A 287 2.24 -11.95 12.17
N SER A 288 3.32 -12.41 12.79
CA SER A 288 3.21 -13.46 13.79
C SER A 288 4.38 -13.48 14.77
N GLN A 289 4.12 -13.21 16.04
CA GLN A 289 5.07 -13.46 17.12
C GLN A 289 5.01 -14.92 17.63
N GLU A 290 4.12 -15.74 17.07
CA GLU A 290 3.91 -17.13 17.44
C GLU A 290 4.54 -18.11 16.43
N GLY A 291 5.11 -17.61 15.34
CA GLY A 291 5.68 -18.44 14.26
C GLY A 291 4.63 -19.10 13.35
N ALA A 292 3.42 -18.54 13.27
CA ALA A 292 2.38 -19.09 12.39
C ALA A 292 2.65 -18.75 10.92
N PHE A 293 2.18 -17.61 10.40
CA PHE A 293 2.50 -17.16 9.05
C PHE A 293 2.91 -15.69 9.05
N GLU A 294 3.99 -15.40 8.33
CA GLU A 294 4.44 -14.07 7.96
C GLU A 294 4.70 -14.04 6.45
N GLY A 295 4.62 -12.85 5.86
CA GLY A 295 4.73 -12.67 4.42
C GLY A 295 3.37 -12.50 3.75
N MET A 296 3.24 -13.01 2.53
CA MET A 296 2.10 -12.76 1.65
C MET A 296 1.63 -14.05 0.97
N PHE A 297 0.32 -14.22 0.82
CA PHE A 297 -0.22 -15.22 -0.10
C PHE A 297 -1.38 -14.68 -0.93
N ARG A 298 -1.67 -15.37 -2.03
CA ARG A 298 -2.89 -15.20 -2.84
C ARG A 298 -3.70 -16.47 -2.83
N ALA A 299 -5.01 -16.33 -2.61
CA ALA A 299 -5.97 -17.41 -2.59
C ALA A 299 -7.14 -17.17 -3.57
N SER A 300 -7.73 -18.28 -4.02
CA SER A 300 -8.99 -18.28 -4.77
C SER A 300 -10.17 -17.82 -3.90
N TRP A 301 -10.99 -16.91 -4.41
CA TRP A 301 -12.25 -16.48 -3.77
C TRP A 301 -13.29 -17.59 -3.62
N THR A 302 -13.20 -18.64 -4.44
CA THR A 302 -14.19 -19.73 -4.47
C THR A 302 -13.75 -20.93 -3.66
N THR A 303 -12.51 -21.38 -3.86
CA THR A 303 -11.99 -22.60 -3.23
C THR A 303 -11.11 -22.32 -2.03
N GLY A 304 -10.48 -21.14 -1.97
CA GLY A 304 -9.43 -20.84 -0.98
C GLY A 304 -8.09 -21.50 -1.26
N ASP A 305 -7.92 -22.15 -2.41
CA ASP A 305 -6.63 -22.72 -2.79
C ASP A 305 -5.61 -21.60 -2.97
N ILE A 306 -4.44 -21.78 -2.37
CA ILE A 306 -3.33 -20.83 -2.48
C ILE A 306 -2.57 -21.12 -3.77
N ASP A 307 -2.46 -20.11 -4.64
CA ASP A 307 -1.76 -20.21 -5.92
C ASP A 307 -0.46 -19.38 -5.95
N LEU A 308 -0.18 -18.66 -4.88
CA LEU A 308 1.05 -17.89 -4.66
C LEU A 308 1.29 -17.70 -3.16
N MET A 309 2.49 -18.03 -2.67
CA MET A 309 2.91 -17.83 -1.29
C MET A 309 4.35 -17.35 -1.23
N ALA A 310 4.53 -16.10 -0.80
CA ALA A 310 5.80 -15.55 -0.39
C ALA A 310 5.99 -15.83 1.11
N ASP A 311 6.47 -17.03 1.42
CA ASP A 311 6.94 -17.42 2.76
C ASP A 311 8.26 -16.70 3.05
N CYS A 312 8.14 -15.45 3.50
CA CYS A 312 9.23 -14.58 3.87
C CYS A 312 8.99 -14.05 5.29
N HIS A 313 9.88 -14.39 6.21
CA HIS A 313 9.77 -14.04 7.62
C HIS A 313 10.02 -12.55 7.87
N GLY A 314 9.31 -12.05 8.87
CA GLY A 314 9.16 -10.66 9.27
C GLY A 314 7.76 -10.13 8.97
N ASP A 315 7.18 -9.44 9.95
CA ASP A 315 5.87 -8.80 9.88
C ASP A 315 5.59 -8.17 8.51
N THR A 316 4.41 -8.45 7.95
CA THR A 316 3.99 -7.88 6.67
C THR A 316 2.68 -7.13 6.84
N TYR A 317 2.68 -5.86 6.46
CA TYR A 317 1.65 -4.91 6.85
C TYR A 317 0.65 -4.62 5.74
N ASP A 318 1.11 -4.48 4.49
CA ASP A 318 0.25 -4.12 3.37
C ASP A 318 0.77 -4.66 2.03
N VAL A 319 -0.13 -4.76 1.04
CA VAL A 319 0.13 -5.38 -0.26
C VAL A 319 -0.50 -4.59 -1.40
N LEU A 320 0.33 -4.23 -2.39
CA LEU A 320 -0.09 -3.62 -3.64
C LEU A 320 0.13 -4.62 -4.80
N PRO A 321 -0.90 -5.34 -5.24
CA PRO A 321 -0.81 -6.16 -6.44
C PRO A 321 -0.81 -5.27 -7.69
N THR A 322 0.24 -5.39 -8.52
CA THR A 322 0.27 -4.84 -9.89
C THR A 322 0.30 -5.97 -10.91
N ASN A 323 0.36 -5.65 -12.20
CA ASN A 323 0.34 -6.65 -13.27
C ASN A 323 1.48 -7.67 -13.12
N ASP A 324 2.73 -7.22 -13.03
CA ASP A 324 3.91 -8.09 -13.06
C ASP A 324 4.60 -8.23 -11.71
N VAL A 325 4.42 -7.26 -10.82
CA VAL A 325 5.09 -7.20 -9.50
C VAL A 325 4.06 -6.98 -8.40
N ILE A 326 4.20 -7.68 -7.29
CA ILE A 326 3.46 -7.39 -6.06
C ILE A 326 4.42 -6.67 -5.12
N TYR A 327 4.06 -5.44 -4.73
CA TYR A 327 4.85 -4.64 -3.82
C TYR A 327 4.28 -4.74 -2.42
N ILE A 328 5.16 -4.78 -1.43
CA ILE A 328 4.81 -5.09 -0.06
C ILE A 328 5.40 -4.02 0.86
N ALA A 329 4.62 -3.62 1.87
CA ALA A 329 5.09 -2.91 3.06
C ALA A 329 5.33 -3.95 4.16
N SER A 330 6.54 -4.00 4.73
CA SER A 330 6.90 -5.07 5.67
C SER A 330 8.01 -4.69 6.65
N HIS A 331 8.43 -5.68 7.42
CA HIS A 331 9.63 -5.76 8.24
C HIS A 331 10.41 -7.05 7.88
N THR A 332 10.45 -7.42 6.60
CA THR A 332 10.95 -8.73 6.17
C THR A 332 12.45 -8.89 6.40
N HIS A 333 12.90 -9.97 7.03
CA HIS A 333 14.32 -10.26 7.26
C HIS A 333 14.81 -11.55 6.60
N ASP A 334 13.95 -12.51 6.27
CA ASP A 334 14.34 -13.75 5.59
C ASP A 334 13.38 -14.09 4.44
N CYS A 335 13.90 -14.30 3.23
CA CYS A 335 13.14 -14.82 2.10
C CYS A 335 13.76 -16.12 1.54
N SER A 336 14.61 -16.78 2.31
CA SER A 336 15.37 -17.94 1.86
C SER A 336 14.48 -19.15 1.52
N ASN A 337 13.29 -19.25 2.13
CA ASN A 337 12.30 -20.29 1.83
C ASN A 337 11.74 -20.21 0.41
N ILE A 338 11.85 -19.06 -0.26
CA ILE A 338 11.47 -18.91 -1.67
C ILE A 338 12.67 -18.62 -2.60
N GLY A 339 13.90 -18.84 -2.10
CA GLY A 339 15.13 -18.59 -2.85
C GLY A 339 15.51 -17.11 -2.97
N GLY A 340 14.95 -16.25 -2.13
CA GLY A 340 15.28 -14.82 -2.02
C GLY A 340 16.53 -14.56 -1.18
N PHE A 341 16.63 -13.35 -0.62
CA PHE A 341 17.71 -13.01 0.30
C PHE A 341 17.63 -13.85 1.59
N ALA A 342 18.81 -14.09 2.18
CA ALA A 342 18.94 -14.83 3.43
C ALA A 342 18.64 -13.96 4.65
N ASP A 343 18.32 -14.64 5.75
CA ASP A 343 18.04 -14.03 7.06
C ASP A 343 19.08 -12.98 7.48
N GLY A 344 18.57 -11.79 7.77
CA GLY A 344 19.32 -10.62 8.21
C GLY A 344 19.08 -10.22 9.67
N GLU A 345 18.19 -10.89 10.39
CA GLU A 345 17.67 -10.46 11.69
C GLU A 345 18.78 -10.24 12.73
N GLU A 346 19.69 -11.21 12.88
CA GLU A 346 20.80 -11.13 13.85
C GLU A 346 21.74 -9.93 13.63
N ASN A 347 21.73 -9.36 12.42
CA ASN A 347 22.52 -8.20 12.05
C ASN A 347 21.68 -6.91 11.99
N GLY A 348 20.41 -6.96 12.42
CA GLY A 348 19.46 -5.86 12.37
C GLY A 348 19.09 -5.45 10.94
N LYS A 349 19.18 -6.36 9.98
CA LYS A 349 18.92 -6.07 8.57
C LYS A 349 17.51 -6.49 8.19
N TYR A 350 16.64 -5.49 8.08
CA TYR A 350 15.24 -5.65 7.68
C TYR A 350 14.96 -4.90 6.38
N HIS A 351 14.06 -5.45 5.58
CA HIS A 351 13.60 -4.90 4.32
C HIS A 351 12.16 -4.45 4.47
N HIS A 352 11.96 -3.12 4.46
CA HIS A 352 10.64 -2.53 4.70
C HIS A 352 9.78 -2.34 3.44
N ALA A 353 10.38 -2.64 2.29
CA ALA A 353 9.73 -2.72 1.01
C ALA A 353 10.35 -3.87 0.21
N VAL A 354 9.52 -4.82 -0.20
CA VAL A 354 9.93 -5.97 -1.01
C VAL A 354 9.01 -6.12 -2.22
N GLY A 355 9.58 -6.61 -3.33
CA GLY A 355 8.85 -6.90 -4.56
C GLY A 355 8.88 -8.39 -4.88
N PHE A 356 7.73 -8.94 -5.25
CA PHE A 356 7.56 -10.34 -5.66
C PHE A 356 7.03 -10.45 -7.09
N SER A 357 7.38 -11.51 -7.81
CA SER A 357 6.71 -11.84 -9.07
C SER A 357 5.23 -12.08 -8.83
N SER A 358 4.39 -11.62 -9.74
CA SER A 358 2.93 -11.74 -9.59
C SER A 358 2.35 -13.12 -9.95
N THR A 359 3.21 -14.01 -10.44
CA THR A 359 2.96 -15.42 -10.74
C THR A 359 3.96 -16.31 -10.02
N ALA A 360 3.58 -17.56 -9.76
CA ALA A 360 4.49 -18.55 -9.19
C ALA A 360 5.60 -18.90 -10.19
N THR A 361 6.83 -18.96 -9.69
CA THR A 361 8.06 -19.29 -10.45
C THR A 361 8.81 -20.47 -9.85
N GLY A 362 8.36 -20.96 -8.70
CA GLY A 362 8.95 -22.09 -8.00
C GLY A 362 8.01 -22.63 -6.94
N THR A 363 8.59 -23.31 -5.95
CA THR A 363 7.86 -23.83 -4.78
C THR A 363 8.56 -23.39 -3.51
N VAL A 364 7.78 -23.12 -2.46
CA VAL A 364 8.28 -22.87 -1.11
C VAL A 364 9.13 -24.07 -0.69
N GLN A 365 10.32 -23.78 -0.19
CA GLN A 365 11.27 -24.74 0.34
C GLN A 365 10.97 -25.02 1.80
N ARG A 366 11.45 -26.16 2.29
CA ARG A 366 11.36 -26.53 3.70
C ARG A 366 11.89 -25.43 4.60
N ASN A 367 11.04 -24.98 5.54
CA ASN A 367 11.44 -24.03 6.57
C ASN A 367 12.52 -24.64 7.48
N LYS A 368 13.55 -23.84 7.79
CA LYS A 368 14.71 -24.24 8.63
C LYS A 368 14.75 -23.56 9.98
N VAL A 369 13.93 -22.52 10.18
CA VAL A 369 13.85 -21.76 11.43
C VAL A 369 12.90 -22.47 12.38
N TRP A 370 13.37 -22.80 13.58
CA TRP A 370 12.54 -23.46 14.59
C TRP A 370 11.44 -22.51 15.09
N GLY A 371 10.23 -23.03 15.26
CA GLY A 371 9.06 -22.26 15.71
C GLY A 371 8.15 -21.81 14.57
N TYR A 372 8.70 -21.61 13.37
CA TYR A 372 7.90 -21.25 12.19
C TYR A 372 7.22 -22.45 11.55
N THR A 373 5.98 -22.25 11.11
CA THR A 373 5.22 -23.24 10.32
C THR A 373 5.94 -23.55 9.01
N ASP A 374 5.86 -24.81 8.56
CA ASP A 374 6.49 -25.27 7.32
C ASP A 374 5.46 -25.27 6.18
N PHE A 375 5.69 -24.44 5.16
CA PHE A 375 4.82 -24.31 3.99
C PHE A 375 5.39 -24.96 2.73
N GLU A 376 6.33 -25.90 2.89
CA GLU A 376 6.98 -26.62 1.80
C GLU A 376 5.98 -27.12 0.73
N GLY A 377 6.31 -26.84 -0.53
CA GLY A 377 5.53 -27.28 -1.69
C GLY A 377 4.45 -26.31 -2.16
N GLN A 378 4.13 -25.26 -1.41
CA GLN A 378 3.23 -24.20 -1.90
C GLN A 378 3.85 -23.46 -3.10
N PRO A 379 3.05 -22.94 -4.05
CA PRO A 379 3.58 -22.20 -5.20
C PRO A 379 4.27 -20.91 -4.75
N ALA A 380 5.55 -20.73 -5.07
CA ALA A 380 6.32 -19.57 -4.62
C ALA A 380 6.56 -18.55 -5.74
N PRO A 381 6.46 -17.23 -5.46
CA PRO A 381 6.97 -16.19 -6.34
C PRO A 381 8.50 -16.09 -6.28
N THR A 382 9.08 -15.36 -7.22
CA THR A 382 10.46 -14.86 -7.13
C THR A 382 10.48 -13.59 -6.29
N GLN A 383 11.38 -13.51 -5.30
CA GLN A 383 11.73 -12.25 -4.64
C GLN A 383 12.73 -11.45 -5.49
N TYR A 384 12.45 -10.16 -5.71
CA TYR A 384 13.30 -9.30 -6.54
C TYR A 384 14.30 -8.47 -5.74
N ASN A 385 15.59 -8.79 -5.88
CA ASN A 385 16.68 -7.98 -5.31
C ASN A 385 16.82 -6.57 -5.92
N GLY A 386 16.22 -6.32 -7.08
CA GLY A 386 16.30 -5.03 -7.77
C GLY A 386 15.49 -3.90 -7.12
N PHE A 387 14.59 -4.22 -6.17
CA PHE A 387 13.79 -3.25 -5.44
C PHE A 387 13.82 -3.56 -3.94
N LEU A 388 14.80 -2.98 -3.25
CA LEU A 388 14.99 -3.07 -1.80
C LEU A 388 15.45 -1.70 -1.24
N PRO A 389 14.65 -0.62 -1.38
CA PRO A 389 15.02 0.67 -0.80
C PRO A 389 15.19 0.55 0.72
N GLY A 390 16.23 1.19 1.25
CA GLY A 390 16.53 1.18 2.68
C GLY A 390 15.72 2.24 3.41
N PHE A 391 14.98 1.85 4.42
CA PHE A 391 14.25 2.78 5.30
C PHE A 391 14.91 2.83 6.67
N ALA A 392 14.96 4.02 7.27
CA ALA A 392 15.31 4.19 8.67
C ALA A 392 14.03 4.27 9.50
N ASN A 393 13.94 3.42 10.52
CA ASN A 393 12.75 3.27 11.35
C ASN A 393 12.41 4.58 12.07
N GLY A 394 11.12 4.82 12.24
CA GLY A 394 10.61 5.82 13.15
C GLY A 394 10.39 5.25 14.54
N SER A 395 9.91 6.09 15.45
CA SER A 395 9.58 5.67 16.82
C SER A 395 8.24 6.25 17.28
N TYR A 396 7.40 6.73 16.35
CA TYR A 396 6.16 7.41 16.69
C TYR A 396 5.18 6.46 17.38
N SER A 397 5.05 5.24 16.87
CA SER A 397 4.19 4.19 17.44
C SER A 397 4.76 3.55 18.72
N GLY A 398 6.06 3.68 18.95
CA GLY A 398 6.81 2.93 19.96
C GLY A 398 7.24 1.53 19.53
N LEU A 399 6.76 1.02 18.37
CA LEU A 399 7.10 -0.30 17.83
C LEU A 399 8.42 -0.31 17.06
N ASN A 400 9.00 0.87 16.81
CA ASN A 400 10.20 1.07 16.00
C ASN A 400 10.10 0.45 14.61
N GLN A 401 9.01 0.72 13.90
CA GLN A 401 8.78 0.27 12.53
C GLN A 401 9.12 1.36 11.51
N ALA A 402 9.09 1.02 10.22
CA ALA A 402 9.32 1.98 9.15
C ALA A 402 8.06 2.22 8.33
N VAL A 403 7.66 1.23 7.53
CA VAL A 403 6.60 1.33 6.52
C VAL A 403 5.38 0.54 6.98
N TRP A 404 4.19 1.10 6.80
CA TRP A 404 2.92 0.49 7.22
C TRP A 404 1.93 0.26 6.06
N THR A 405 2.02 1.07 4.99
CA THR A 405 1.10 0.99 3.84
C THR A 405 1.86 1.18 2.52
N VAL A 406 1.38 0.50 1.47
CA VAL A 406 1.85 0.65 0.10
C VAL A 406 0.68 0.77 -0.86
N GLU A 407 0.68 1.84 -1.65
CA GLU A 407 -0.34 2.09 -2.66
C GLU A 407 0.30 2.60 -3.94
N GLY A 408 -0.48 2.76 -5.01
CA GLY A 408 0.09 3.28 -6.25
C GLY A 408 -0.88 3.35 -7.42
N ASN A 409 -0.33 3.72 -8.56
CA ASN A 409 -0.99 3.60 -9.85
C ASN A 409 -0.02 2.97 -10.86
N GLY A 410 -0.41 2.91 -12.13
CA GLY A 410 0.42 2.28 -13.16
C GLY A 410 1.79 2.93 -13.40
N GLN A 411 2.11 4.09 -12.79
CA GLN A 411 3.34 4.84 -13.02
C GLN A 411 4.16 5.08 -11.74
N TYR A 412 3.52 5.07 -10.58
CA TYR A 412 4.15 5.38 -9.30
C TYR A 412 3.69 4.45 -8.19
N ILE A 413 4.59 4.21 -7.25
CA ILE A 413 4.33 3.49 -6.00
C ILE A 413 4.61 4.45 -4.87
N VAL A 414 3.75 4.48 -3.87
CA VAL A 414 3.86 5.31 -2.68
C VAL A 414 3.85 4.43 -1.44
N TYR A 415 4.81 4.68 -0.55
CA TYR A 415 4.92 4.04 0.75
C TYR A 415 4.64 5.07 1.84
N GLY A 416 3.85 4.67 2.82
CA GLY A 416 3.53 5.46 4.01
C GLY A 416 3.91 4.71 5.29
N GLY A 417 4.33 5.44 6.31
CA GLY A 417 4.57 4.88 7.64
C GLY A 417 5.10 5.91 8.62
N GLU A 418 6.00 5.50 9.50
CA GLU A 418 6.63 6.35 10.52
C GLU A 418 8.13 6.59 10.29
N PHE A 419 8.70 6.01 9.22
CA PHE A 419 10.12 6.14 8.88
C PHE A 419 10.60 7.60 8.81
N VAL A 420 11.89 7.81 9.07
CA VAL A 420 12.53 9.15 9.10
C VAL A 420 13.52 9.40 7.97
N ALA A 421 13.92 8.34 7.25
CA ALA A 421 14.79 8.46 6.08
C ALA A 421 14.60 7.31 5.10
N VAL A 422 14.91 7.56 3.83
CA VAL A 422 14.90 6.57 2.75
C VAL A 422 16.20 6.68 1.96
N ASN A 423 16.94 5.57 1.82
CA ASN A 423 18.26 5.50 1.18
C ASN A 423 19.26 6.54 1.73
N GLY A 424 19.18 6.83 3.02
CA GLY A 424 20.02 7.83 3.69
C GLY A 424 19.62 9.28 3.44
N ILE A 425 18.54 9.54 2.68
CA ILE A 425 17.95 10.86 2.48
C ILE A 425 16.90 11.08 3.56
N HIS A 426 16.96 12.23 4.25
CA HIS A 426 15.91 12.61 5.20
C HIS A 426 14.57 12.75 4.47
N GLN A 427 13.64 11.88 4.82
CA GLN A 427 12.31 11.81 4.23
C GLN A 427 11.41 11.12 5.26
N GLN A 428 10.49 11.88 5.84
CA GLN A 428 9.65 11.39 6.93
C GLN A 428 8.25 10.98 6.46
N GLY A 429 7.88 9.74 6.79
CA GLY A 429 6.51 9.20 6.77
C GLY A 429 5.88 8.93 5.40
N LEU A 430 6.35 9.54 4.31
CA LEU A 430 5.86 9.32 2.95
C LEU A 430 7.00 9.29 1.93
N VAL A 431 6.97 8.39 0.96
CA VAL A 431 7.94 8.38 -0.15
C VAL A 431 7.28 7.79 -1.39
N ARG A 432 7.67 8.27 -2.58
CA ARG A 432 7.21 7.68 -3.84
C ARG A 432 8.38 7.29 -4.75
N PHE A 433 8.13 6.27 -5.56
CA PHE A 433 9.05 5.69 -6.53
C PHE A 433 8.37 5.61 -7.90
N SER A 434 9.14 5.65 -8.98
CA SER A 434 8.61 5.33 -10.30
C SER A 434 8.47 3.82 -10.47
N ALA A 435 7.32 3.38 -10.97
CA ALA A 435 7.02 1.99 -11.27
C ALA A 435 7.71 1.49 -12.56
N SER A 436 8.17 2.39 -13.44
CA SER A 436 8.61 2.05 -14.80
C SER A 436 10.12 1.80 -14.96
N GLY A 437 10.84 1.49 -13.87
CA GLY A 437 12.26 1.09 -13.94
C GLY A 437 13.17 2.09 -14.66
N GLY A 438 13.44 3.23 -14.02
CA GLY A 438 14.33 4.26 -14.55
C GLY A 438 14.15 5.60 -13.83
N ASP A 439 15.05 6.56 -14.07
CA ASP A 439 14.98 7.89 -13.47
C ASP A 439 13.69 8.62 -13.92
N ALA A 440 12.74 8.81 -13.00
CA ALA A 440 11.47 9.49 -13.27
C ALA A 440 11.62 10.97 -13.66
N ASN A 441 12.84 11.52 -13.61
CA ASN A 441 13.17 12.86 -14.08
C ASN A 441 13.41 12.93 -15.61
N GLY A 442 13.30 11.80 -16.32
CA GLY A 442 13.48 11.68 -17.76
C GLY A 442 12.28 12.09 -18.63
N GLN A 443 11.50 13.10 -18.25
CA GLN A 443 10.55 13.73 -19.17
C GLN A 443 10.26 15.18 -18.75
N GLY A 444 11.11 16.07 -19.25
CA GLY A 444 11.01 17.52 -19.09
C GLY A 444 12.04 18.26 -19.94
N GLY A 445 12.33 17.73 -21.13
CA GLY A 445 13.12 18.45 -22.14
C GLY A 445 12.31 19.63 -22.66
N ASN A 446 12.35 20.75 -21.93
CA ASN A 446 11.85 22.01 -22.43
C ASN A 446 12.92 22.57 -23.39
N ASP A 447 12.69 22.38 -24.69
CA ASP A 447 13.40 23.07 -25.75
C ASP A 447 13.18 24.59 -25.59
N ASN A 448 14.04 25.23 -24.81
CA ASN A 448 14.26 26.67 -24.91
C ASN A 448 15.74 26.96 -24.99
N ASN A 449 16.13 27.12 -26.25
CA ASN A 449 17.40 27.59 -26.75
C ASN A 449 17.65 29.01 -26.21
N GLY A 450 18.46 29.12 -25.16
CA GLY A 450 18.88 30.39 -24.57
C GLY A 450 20.38 30.33 -24.27
N LYS A 451 21.18 30.72 -25.27
CA LYS A 451 22.61 31.02 -25.11
C LYS A 451 22.77 32.06 -24.01
N ASP A 452 23.68 31.82 -23.07
CA ASP A 452 24.65 32.84 -22.65
C ASP A 452 25.84 32.22 -21.91
N ASN A 453 27.02 32.49 -22.46
CA ASN A 453 28.34 32.15 -21.93
C ASN A 453 28.79 33.21 -20.91
N ASN A 454 29.25 32.76 -19.74
CA ASN A 454 30.37 33.32 -18.95
C ASN A 454 30.40 32.53 -17.62
N GLY A 455 31.40 31.76 -17.24
CA GLY A 455 32.85 32.01 -17.33
C GLY A 455 33.35 32.58 -15.99
N LYS A 456 33.79 31.72 -15.05
CA LYS A 456 35.03 31.89 -14.25
C LYS A 456 35.20 30.84 -13.14
N ASP A 457 36.41 30.32 -13.12
CA ASP A 457 37.05 29.44 -12.16
C ASP A 457 37.08 29.99 -10.72
N LYS A 458 37.17 29.10 -9.72
CA LYS A 458 38.36 28.97 -8.85
C LYS A 458 38.29 27.82 -7.82
N ASN A 459 39.37 27.04 -7.86
CA ASN A 459 39.95 26.15 -6.85
C ASN A 459 39.83 26.59 -5.38
N GLY A 460 39.79 25.61 -4.46
CA GLY A 460 40.60 25.70 -3.24
C GLY A 460 40.20 24.90 -1.99
N LYS A 461 40.81 23.70 -1.85
CA LYS A 461 41.47 23.14 -0.64
C LYS A 461 40.66 22.68 0.59
N ASP A 462 40.66 21.36 0.74
CA ASP A 462 41.20 20.57 1.87
C ASP A 462 41.48 21.27 3.21
N LYS A 463 40.85 20.76 4.28
CA LYS A 463 41.47 20.60 5.61
C LYS A 463 41.02 19.31 6.31
N LYS A 464 41.99 18.41 6.50
CA LYS A 464 42.01 17.30 7.46
C LYS A 464 42.24 17.80 8.89
N ASN A 465 41.60 17.17 9.87
CA ASN A 465 42.16 16.78 11.19
C ASN A 465 41.11 15.91 11.91
N LYS A 466 41.34 14.60 12.09
CA LYS A 466 42.15 13.90 13.12
C LYS A 466 41.30 13.41 14.30
N ASP A 467 41.06 12.10 14.27
CA ASP A 467 41.07 11.08 15.33
C ASP A 467 40.98 11.52 16.80
N LYS A 468 40.02 10.93 17.51
CA LYS A 468 40.22 10.41 18.87
C LYS A 468 39.47 9.08 19.07
N LYS A 469 40.22 8.11 19.57
CA LYS A 469 39.87 6.70 19.83
C LYS A 469 38.95 6.48 21.03
N ASP A 470 38.13 5.44 20.86
CA ASP A 470 37.77 4.35 21.77
C ASP A 470 37.54 4.61 23.27
N LYS A 471 36.32 4.27 23.72
CA LYS A 471 36.12 3.45 24.91
C LYS A 471 35.01 2.43 24.68
N LYS A 472 35.41 1.15 24.71
CA LYS A 472 34.56 -0.03 24.88
C LYS A 472 33.72 0.10 26.16
N ASN A 473 32.44 -0.25 26.10
CA ASN A 473 31.78 -0.87 27.23
C ASN A 473 30.83 -1.98 26.78
N LYS A 474 30.76 -2.98 27.65
CA LYS A 474 30.33 -4.36 27.43
C LYS A 474 28.85 -4.53 27.06
N LYS A 475 28.63 -5.54 26.20
CA LYS A 475 27.42 -6.33 26.00
C LYS A 475 26.52 -6.39 27.24
N LYS A 476 25.25 -6.02 27.05
CA LYS A 476 24.13 -6.69 27.72
C LYS A 476 23.26 -7.32 26.62
N HIS A 477 22.88 -8.54 26.90
CA HIS A 477 21.84 -9.29 26.20
C HIS A 477 20.54 -8.54 26.46
N ASP A 478 19.84 -8.12 25.41
CA ASP A 478 18.52 -7.53 25.53
C ASP A 478 17.50 -8.67 25.32
N ASP A 479 16.81 -9.04 26.40
CA ASP A 479 15.60 -9.85 26.36
C ASP A 479 14.50 -9.00 25.70
N TRP A 480 14.08 -9.39 24.50
CA TRP A 480 12.91 -8.84 23.82
C TRP A 480 11.71 -9.73 24.15
N GLY A 481 10.92 -9.30 25.13
CA GLY A 481 9.70 -9.96 25.55
C GLY A 481 8.94 -9.03 26.48
N ASP A 482 8.10 -8.17 25.88
CA ASP A 482 6.91 -7.52 26.44
C ASP A 482 6.62 -6.26 25.61
N GLN A 483 5.75 -6.37 24.60
CA GLN A 483 5.15 -5.21 23.92
C GLN A 483 3.63 -5.38 23.78
N ASP A 484 2.93 -5.11 24.89
CA ASP A 484 1.47 -4.93 24.98
C ASP A 484 0.99 -3.60 24.37
N GLY A 485 1.46 -3.25 23.16
CA GLY A 485 1.19 -1.94 22.54
C GLY A 485 -0.10 -1.84 21.72
N TRP A 486 -0.71 -2.96 21.33
CA TRP A 486 -1.84 -2.97 20.40
C TRP A 486 -3.21 -2.98 21.06
N ASP A 487 -3.30 -3.45 22.32
CA ASP A 487 -4.57 -3.67 23.01
C ASP A 487 -4.88 -2.66 24.12
N ASN A 488 -3.95 -1.77 24.49
CA ASN A 488 -4.16 -0.89 25.64
C ASN A 488 -3.83 0.57 25.37
N GLN A 489 -4.73 1.24 24.65
CA GLN A 489 -4.92 2.68 24.78
C GLN A 489 -6.41 2.99 25.05
N GLY A 490 -6.78 2.83 26.32
CA GLY A 490 -7.71 3.72 27.03
C GLY A 490 -9.21 3.52 26.79
N GLY A 491 -9.82 2.67 27.62
CA GLY A 491 -11.21 2.89 28.05
C GLY A 491 -12.13 1.68 28.19
N TRP A 492 -11.66 0.52 28.68
CA TRP A 492 -12.56 -0.60 28.97
C TRP A 492 -12.08 -1.35 30.22
N ASP A 493 -12.50 -0.86 31.37
CA ASP A 493 -12.56 -1.61 32.64
C ASP A 493 -13.71 -1.03 33.47
N ASN A 494 -14.89 -1.55 33.15
CA ASN A 494 -16.04 -1.77 34.01
C ASN A 494 -17.21 -1.88 33.05
N TRP A 495 -17.88 -3.03 33.07
CA TRP A 495 -19.31 -3.22 33.14
C TRP A 495 -19.47 -4.74 33.15
N ASP A 496 -19.01 -5.34 34.25
CA ASP A 496 -19.40 -6.70 34.60
C ASP A 496 -20.84 -6.66 35.09
N ASP A 497 -21.66 -7.49 34.45
CA ASP A 497 -22.76 -8.28 34.99
C ASP A 497 -23.19 -7.97 36.43
N GLN A 498 -24.38 -7.37 36.56
CA GLN A 498 -25.32 -7.77 37.60
C GLN A 498 -26.66 -8.05 36.93
N ASP A 499 -26.91 -9.34 36.70
CA ASP A 499 -28.26 -9.90 36.60
C ASP A 499 -28.89 -9.99 38.01
N ASP A 500 -30.22 -9.84 38.02
CA ASP A 500 -31.22 -10.31 38.98
C ASP A 500 -31.30 -9.70 40.40
N GLU A 501 -32.25 -8.75 40.56
CA GLU A 501 -33.44 -8.91 41.42
C GLU A 501 -34.67 -8.17 40.83
#